data_AF-A0A1H1I0A0-F1
#
_entry.id   AF-A0A1H1I0A0-F1
#
_cell.length_a   1.000
_cell.length_b   1.000
_cell.length_c   1.000
_cell.angle_alpha   90.00
_cell.angle_beta   90.00
_cell.angle_gamma   90.00
#
_symmetry.space_group_name_H-M   'P 1'
#
loop_
_entity.id
_entity.type
_entity.pdbx_description
1 polymer ?
#
loop_
_entity_poly.entity_id
_entity_poly.type
_entity_poly.pdbx_seq_one_letter_code
_entity_poly.pdbx_strand_id
1 'polypeptide(L)'
;MRPRGRLRIHFTGADLTRTQIASGPDPFWETVLSLCRLRDQAVPPPSSSWGRARERMSRSAYELLSALVPVRGNFPDFLTPPEGLLGLEAGLEALLSTPLQRMRADLAALRRRIPAPFSTMGTRNAVVMKALAAAVREYYTVMLAPHWEVVEEVVRADQAVRRHLVHRKGVEAMLAALPSPLRWESPTLVSDYPIDKDLYLDGRGIVLIPSYFCRNAPVTLIDPVLPPVLVFPAAHSRSRSLADSGRRLAPLLGTTRAAVLRTLADGRSTTELARTLGISPSSASEHAAVLRNAGLLTSVRWGNTVVHELTPLGRALLHGIQDGRP
;
A
#
# COMPACT_ATOMS: atom_id res chain seq x y z
N MET A 1 -8.45 6.15 12.94
CA MET A 1 -9.89 5.86 13.07
C MET A 1 -10.00 4.36 13.36
N ARG A 2 -10.67 3.94 14.44
CA ARG A 2 -10.82 2.50 14.74
C ARG A 2 -11.68 1.87 13.63
N PRO A 3 -11.37 0.67 13.11
CA PRO A 3 -12.26 -0.02 12.18
C PRO A 3 -13.62 -0.20 12.85
N ARG A 4 -14.69 0.18 12.14
CA ARG A 4 -16.08 0.10 12.63
C ARG A 4 -16.92 -0.92 11.85
N GLY A 5 -16.37 -1.56 10.82
CA GLY A 5 -17.04 -2.61 10.05
C GLY A 5 -16.07 -3.71 9.62
N ARG A 6 -16.58 -4.67 8.84
CA ARG A 6 -15.81 -5.78 8.30
C ARG A 6 -16.00 -5.93 6.80
N LEU A 7 -14.92 -6.24 6.10
CA LEU A 7 -14.95 -6.77 4.74
C LEU A 7 -15.10 -8.29 4.82
N ARG A 8 -16.08 -8.84 4.11
CA ARG A 8 -16.30 -10.28 3.95
C ARG A 8 -16.35 -10.58 2.46
N ILE A 9 -15.43 -11.42 1.99
CA ILE A 9 -15.39 -11.88 0.60
C ILE A 9 -15.79 -13.35 0.60
N HIS A 10 -16.92 -13.64 -0.03
CA HIS A 10 -17.55 -14.96 -0.05
C HIS A 10 -17.14 -15.72 -1.31
N PHE A 11 -16.49 -16.87 -1.13
CA PHE A 11 -16.02 -17.72 -2.22
C PHE A 11 -16.98 -18.89 -2.43
N THR A 12 -17.20 -19.24 -3.69
CA THR A 12 -17.68 -20.56 -4.10
C THR A 12 -16.49 -21.47 -4.42
N GLY A 13 -16.74 -22.77 -4.62
CA GLY A 13 -15.70 -23.69 -5.11
C GLY A 13 -15.11 -23.27 -6.46
N ALA A 14 -15.93 -22.71 -7.36
CA ALA A 14 -15.46 -22.20 -8.65
C ALA A 14 -14.51 -21.00 -8.47
N ASP A 15 -14.76 -20.15 -7.48
CA ASP A 15 -13.92 -18.98 -7.20
C ASP A 15 -12.54 -19.36 -6.72
N LEU A 16 -12.42 -20.44 -5.93
CA LEU A 16 -11.11 -20.95 -5.49
C LEU A 16 -10.25 -21.36 -6.70
N THR A 17 -10.85 -21.99 -7.73
CA THR A 17 -10.12 -22.38 -8.95
C THR A 17 -9.77 -21.19 -9.85
N ARG A 18 -10.53 -20.09 -9.75
CA ARG A 18 -10.35 -18.86 -10.52
C ARG A 18 -9.61 -17.78 -9.75
N THR A 19 -9.10 -18.10 -8.56
CA THR A 19 -8.29 -17.17 -7.77
C THR A 19 -6.92 -17.02 -8.41
N GLN A 20 -6.55 -15.78 -8.73
CA GLN A 20 -5.29 -15.46 -9.37
C GLN A 20 -4.45 -14.54 -8.48
N ILE A 21 -3.13 -14.65 -8.62
CA ILE A 21 -2.19 -13.69 -8.03
C ILE A 21 -1.66 -12.85 -9.19
N ALA A 22 -1.70 -11.53 -9.05
CA ALA A 22 -1.16 -10.61 -10.05
C ALA A 22 0.28 -10.98 -10.44
N SER A 23 0.64 -10.77 -11.71
CA SER A 23 1.96 -11.09 -12.26
C SER A 23 3.06 -10.14 -11.77
N GLY A 24 2.71 -8.92 -11.38
CA GLY A 24 3.63 -7.88 -10.89
C GLY A 24 2.92 -6.81 -10.05
N PRO A 25 3.64 -5.77 -9.61
CA PRO A 25 3.03 -4.58 -9.03
C PRO A 25 2.17 -3.84 -10.07
N ASP A 26 1.04 -3.30 -9.64
CA ASP A 26 0.17 -2.49 -10.50
C ASP A 26 0.47 -1.00 -10.31
N PRO A 27 0.95 -0.27 -11.33
CA PRO A 27 1.35 1.13 -11.22
C PRO A 27 0.20 2.08 -10.84
N PHE A 28 -1.06 1.74 -11.16
CA PHE A 28 -2.22 2.56 -10.81
C PHE A 28 -2.60 2.36 -9.35
N TRP A 29 -2.64 1.11 -8.87
CA TRP A 29 -2.84 0.85 -7.44
C TRP A 29 -1.72 1.44 -6.60
N GLU A 30 -0.46 1.27 -7.00
CA GLU A 30 0.67 1.87 -6.28
C GLU A 30 0.60 3.40 -6.29
N THR A 31 0.20 4.04 -7.39
CA THR A 31 0.01 5.50 -7.49
C THR A 31 -1.05 6.01 -6.52
N VAL A 32 -2.22 5.39 -6.50
CA VAL A 32 -3.32 5.81 -5.62
C VAL A 32 -2.92 5.62 -4.15
N LEU A 33 -2.35 4.45 -3.81
CA LEU A 33 -2.00 4.11 -2.44
C LEU A 33 -0.80 4.94 -1.92
N SER A 34 0.19 5.21 -2.77
CA SER A 34 1.29 6.10 -2.41
C SER A 34 0.85 7.54 -2.23
N LEU A 35 -0.11 8.02 -3.02
CA LEU A 35 -0.68 9.36 -2.86
C LEU A 35 -1.48 9.48 -1.57
N CYS A 36 -2.32 8.48 -1.23
CA CYS A 36 -2.99 8.41 0.07
C CYS A 36 -1.97 8.52 1.20
N ARG A 37 -0.87 7.75 1.14
CA ARG A 37 0.20 7.75 2.14
C ARG A 37 0.91 9.10 2.23
N LEU A 38 1.31 9.68 1.11
CA LEU A 38 2.00 10.98 1.06
C LEU A 38 1.17 12.09 1.72
N ARG A 39 -0.16 11.98 1.63
CA ARG A 39 -1.09 12.97 2.17
C ARG A 39 -1.51 12.69 3.61
N ASP A 40 -1.33 11.47 4.11
CA ASP A 40 -1.61 11.15 5.50
C ASP A 40 -0.45 11.67 6.37
N GLN A 41 -0.63 12.85 6.97
CA GLN A 41 0.36 13.44 7.88
C GLN A 41 0.66 12.56 9.11
N ALA A 42 -0.21 11.58 9.40
CA ALA A 42 0.05 10.60 10.44
C ALA A 42 1.07 9.53 10.03
N VAL A 43 1.38 9.39 8.73
CA VAL A 43 2.28 8.37 8.18
C VAL A 43 3.44 9.05 7.44
N PRO A 44 4.67 8.92 7.94
CA PRO A 44 5.84 9.44 7.27
C PRO A 44 6.03 8.92 5.86
N PRO A 45 6.59 9.76 4.97
CA PRO A 45 7.04 9.29 3.68
C PRO A 45 8.08 8.16 3.85
N PRO A 46 8.14 7.20 2.91
CA PRO A 46 9.09 6.08 2.97
C PRO A 46 10.56 6.51 3.03
N SER A 47 10.87 7.71 2.54
CA SER A 47 12.20 8.31 2.59
C SER A 47 12.15 9.84 2.48
N SER A 48 13.22 10.50 2.94
CA SER A 48 13.45 11.94 2.72
C SER A 48 13.46 12.38 1.24
N SER A 49 13.63 11.46 0.28
CA SER A 49 13.60 11.79 -1.16
C SER A 49 12.20 12.13 -1.66
N TRP A 50 11.14 11.69 -0.97
CA TRP A 50 9.75 11.94 -1.38
C TRP A 50 9.33 13.39 -1.21
N GLY A 51 9.86 14.09 -0.20
CA GLY A 51 9.64 15.53 -0.05
C GLY A 51 10.16 16.31 -1.24
N ARG A 52 11.41 16.03 -1.66
CA ARG A 52 12.03 16.64 -2.84
C ARG A 52 11.35 16.21 -4.14
N ALA A 53 10.96 14.95 -4.28
CA ALA A 53 10.22 14.48 -5.44
C ALA A 53 8.87 15.20 -5.57
N ARG A 54 8.17 15.41 -4.45
CA ARG A 54 6.91 16.15 -4.41
C ARG A 54 7.03 17.61 -4.83
N GLU A 55 8.18 18.25 -4.56
CA GLU A 55 8.49 19.61 -5.02
C GLU A 55 8.72 19.69 -6.54
N ARG A 56 9.15 18.59 -7.16
CA ARG A 56 9.35 18.49 -8.62
C ARG A 56 8.06 18.23 -9.41
N MET A 57 7.00 17.83 -8.72
CA MET A 57 5.71 17.55 -9.33
C MET A 57 4.93 18.85 -9.59
N SER A 58 4.31 18.95 -10.77
CA SER A 58 3.45 20.07 -11.11
C SER A 58 2.29 20.20 -10.13
N ARG A 59 2.01 21.45 -9.75
CA ARG A 59 0.92 21.77 -8.82
C ARG A 59 -0.43 21.30 -9.35
N SER A 60 -0.67 21.50 -10.65
CA SER A 60 -1.90 21.11 -11.34
C SER A 60 -2.12 19.60 -11.34
N ALA A 61 -1.09 18.80 -11.65
CA ALA A 61 -1.20 17.34 -11.60
C ALA A 61 -1.51 16.85 -10.18
N TYR A 62 -0.83 17.41 -9.18
CA TYR A 62 -1.07 17.03 -7.80
C TYR A 62 -2.49 17.39 -7.34
N GLU A 63 -2.97 18.59 -7.65
CA GLU A 63 -4.33 19.03 -7.31
C GLU A 63 -5.38 18.15 -8.00
N LEU A 64 -5.15 17.77 -9.25
CA LEU A 64 -6.05 16.93 -10.03
C LEU A 64 -6.17 15.52 -9.45
N LEU A 65 -5.05 14.87 -9.11
CA LEU A 65 -5.09 13.55 -8.45
C LEU A 65 -5.67 13.66 -7.03
N SER A 66 -5.29 14.70 -6.28
CA SER A 66 -5.75 14.91 -4.90
C SER A 66 -7.24 15.18 -4.78
N ALA A 67 -7.87 15.66 -5.86
CA ALA A 67 -9.32 15.84 -5.97
C ALA A 67 -10.09 14.51 -5.96
N LEU A 68 -9.53 13.46 -6.58
CA LEU A 68 -10.15 12.14 -6.69
C LEU A 68 -9.70 11.16 -5.61
N VAL A 69 -8.43 11.21 -5.21
CA VAL A 69 -7.82 10.31 -4.23
C VAL A 69 -7.81 10.99 -2.87
N PRO A 70 -8.70 10.68 -1.92
CA PRO A 70 -8.70 11.32 -0.60
C PRO A 70 -7.53 10.81 0.27
N VAL A 71 -7.25 11.47 1.39
CA VAL A 71 -6.28 10.96 2.40
C VAL A 71 -6.79 9.63 2.98
N ARG A 72 -8.11 9.53 3.19
CA ARG A 72 -8.81 8.32 3.67
C ARG A 72 -10.16 8.22 3.00
N GLY A 73 -10.57 7.00 2.69
CA GLY A 73 -11.88 6.69 2.11
C GLY A 73 -11.81 6.29 0.64
N ASN A 74 -12.98 6.22 0.02
CA ASN A 74 -13.16 5.72 -1.34
C ASN A 74 -12.62 6.70 -2.41
N PHE A 75 -12.09 6.13 -3.48
CA PHE A 75 -11.68 6.81 -4.71
C PHE A 75 -12.29 6.10 -5.93
N PRO A 76 -12.43 6.76 -7.09
CA PRO A 76 -13.10 6.15 -8.25
C PRO A 76 -12.38 4.91 -8.77
N ASP A 77 -13.12 3.84 -9.05
CA ASP A 77 -12.57 2.56 -9.54
C ASP A 77 -11.89 2.69 -10.91
N PHE A 78 -12.33 3.62 -11.77
CA PHE A 78 -11.69 3.89 -13.06
C PHE A 78 -10.25 4.40 -12.93
N LEU A 79 -9.81 4.85 -11.74
CA LEU A 79 -8.40 5.19 -11.49
C LEU A 79 -7.50 3.96 -11.37
N THR A 80 -8.06 2.76 -11.27
CA THR A 80 -7.31 1.51 -11.14
C THR A 80 -7.84 0.50 -12.16
N PRO A 81 -7.69 0.79 -13.47
CA PRO A 81 -8.17 -0.10 -14.52
C PRO A 81 -7.41 -1.45 -14.46
N PRO A 82 -8.07 -2.58 -14.76
CA PRO A 82 -7.43 -3.89 -14.72
C PRO A 82 -6.23 -4.00 -15.69
N GLU A 83 -6.23 -3.22 -16.76
CA GLU A 83 -5.12 -3.08 -17.72
C GLU A 83 -3.85 -2.52 -17.06
N GLY A 84 -3.93 -1.91 -15.88
CA GLY A 84 -2.77 -1.52 -15.08
C GLY A 84 -1.83 -2.70 -14.79
N LEU A 85 -2.36 -3.93 -14.69
CA LEU A 85 -1.56 -5.15 -14.53
C LEU A 85 -0.69 -5.48 -15.76
N LEU A 86 -0.98 -4.89 -16.92
CA LEU A 86 -0.18 -5.01 -18.15
C LEU A 86 0.89 -3.91 -18.24
N GLY A 87 0.90 -2.95 -17.31
CA GLY A 87 1.86 -1.86 -17.22
C GLY A 87 1.22 -0.48 -17.32
N LEU A 88 2.06 0.55 -17.15
CA LEU A 88 1.63 1.95 -17.09
C LEU A 88 0.90 2.38 -18.38
N GLU A 89 1.46 2.08 -19.55
CA GLU A 89 0.89 2.56 -20.82
C GLU A 89 -0.47 1.93 -21.14
N ALA A 90 -0.63 0.62 -20.89
CA ALA A 90 -1.92 -0.06 -21.06
C ALA A 90 -2.99 0.51 -20.12
N GLY A 91 -2.64 0.74 -18.85
CA GLY A 91 -3.57 1.38 -17.91
C GLY A 91 -3.88 2.84 -18.26
N LEU A 92 -2.94 3.59 -18.84
CA LEU A 92 -3.18 4.97 -19.28
C LEU A 92 -4.13 5.01 -20.47
N GLU A 93 -4.00 4.07 -21.41
CA GLU A 93 -4.93 3.89 -22.52
C GLU A 93 -6.33 3.53 -22.02
N ALA A 94 -6.44 2.60 -21.07
CA ALA A 94 -7.72 2.24 -20.45
C ALA A 94 -8.35 3.43 -19.70
N LEU A 95 -7.54 4.19 -18.96
CA LEU A 95 -7.99 5.41 -18.28
C LEU A 95 -8.56 6.43 -19.28
N LEU A 96 -7.83 6.70 -20.38
CA LEU A 96 -8.29 7.60 -21.44
C LEU A 96 -9.56 7.10 -22.15
N SER A 97 -9.74 5.78 -22.20
CA SER A 97 -10.88 5.12 -22.84
C SER A 97 -12.07 4.90 -21.88
N THR A 98 -12.00 5.41 -20.65
CA THR A 98 -13.07 5.24 -19.65
C THR A 98 -14.40 5.78 -20.18
N PRO A 99 -15.45 4.95 -20.29
CA PRO A 99 -16.77 5.41 -20.72
C PRO A 99 -17.34 6.47 -19.77
N LEU A 100 -17.95 7.52 -20.32
CA LEU A 100 -18.52 8.62 -19.53
C LEU A 100 -19.54 8.15 -18.49
N GLN A 101 -20.35 7.13 -18.81
CA GLN A 101 -21.32 6.55 -17.87
C GLN A 101 -20.61 5.90 -16.68
N ARG A 102 -19.52 5.15 -16.93
CA ARG A 102 -18.73 4.51 -15.89
C ARG A 102 -18.07 5.54 -14.98
N MET A 103 -17.46 6.57 -15.56
CA MET A 103 -16.87 7.66 -14.80
C MET A 103 -17.90 8.36 -13.90
N ARG A 104 -19.10 8.64 -14.42
CA ARG A 104 -20.18 9.26 -13.63
C ARG A 104 -20.66 8.36 -12.49
N ALA A 105 -20.78 7.05 -12.74
CA ALA A 105 -21.18 6.08 -11.73
C ALA A 105 -20.16 6.02 -10.58
N ASP A 106 -18.87 5.88 -10.89
CA ASP A 106 -17.80 5.84 -9.89
C ASP A 106 -17.74 7.14 -9.07
N LEU A 107 -17.87 8.28 -9.75
CA LEU A 107 -17.91 9.60 -9.13
C LEU A 107 -19.11 9.76 -8.16
N ALA A 108 -20.30 9.31 -8.57
CA ALA A 108 -21.48 9.33 -7.71
C ALA A 108 -21.35 8.40 -6.50
N ALA A 109 -20.67 7.26 -6.65
CA ALA A 109 -20.46 6.28 -5.60
C ALA A 109 -19.58 6.78 -4.44
N LEU A 110 -18.81 7.86 -4.62
CA LEU A 110 -17.97 8.44 -3.57
C LEU A 110 -18.76 9.07 -2.41
N ARG A 111 -20.05 9.36 -2.61
CA ARG A 111 -20.94 9.99 -1.60
C ARG A 111 -20.34 11.23 -0.92
N ARG A 112 -19.55 12.01 -1.68
CA ARG A 112 -18.92 13.26 -1.25
C ARG A 112 -18.96 14.28 -2.38
N ARG A 113 -18.75 15.56 -2.04
CA ARG A 113 -18.66 16.62 -3.05
C ARG A 113 -17.45 16.38 -3.95
N ILE A 114 -17.72 16.39 -5.26
CA ILE A 114 -16.72 16.18 -6.30
C ILE A 114 -16.20 17.56 -6.71
N PRO A 115 -14.90 17.84 -6.54
CA PRO A 115 -14.35 19.13 -6.93
C PRO A 115 -14.31 19.29 -8.46
N ALA A 116 -14.30 20.53 -8.92
CA ALA A 116 -13.93 20.83 -10.29
C ALA A 116 -12.48 20.36 -10.55
N PRO A 117 -12.13 19.94 -11.77
CA PRO A 117 -12.96 19.95 -12.98
C PRO A 117 -13.97 18.80 -13.06
N PHE A 118 -13.91 17.81 -12.18
CA PHE A 118 -14.67 16.56 -12.30
C PHE A 118 -16.19 16.70 -12.17
N SER A 119 -16.68 17.71 -11.44
CA SER A 119 -18.12 17.99 -11.34
C SER A 119 -18.71 18.74 -12.54
N THR A 120 -17.88 19.35 -13.39
CA THR A 120 -18.33 20.24 -14.49
C THR A 120 -17.88 19.76 -15.87
N MET A 121 -17.46 18.49 -15.98
CA MET A 121 -16.75 17.99 -17.17
C MET A 121 -17.59 18.04 -18.44
N GLY A 122 -18.90 17.80 -18.41
CA GLY A 122 -19.79 17.94 -19.57
C GLY A 122 -19.17 17.43 -20.89
N THR A 123 -19.06 18.32 -21.89
CA THR A 123 -18.38 18.09 -23.18
C THR A 123 -16.85 18.16 -23.12
N ARG A 124 -16.27 18.69 -22.04
CA ARG A 124 -14.81 18.78 -21.78
C ARG A 124 -14.21 17.48 -21.21
N ASN A 125 -14.97 16.39 -21.15
CA ASN A 125 -14.53 15.11 -20.59
C ASN A 125 -13.17 14.66 -21.15
N ALA A 126 -13.00 14.70 -22.47
CA ALA A 126 -11.75 14.28 -23.12
C ALA A 126 -10.54 15.12 -22.68
N VAL A 127 -10.71 16.42 -22.45
CA VAL A 127 -9.63 17.31 -21.98
C VAL A 127 -9.26 16.98 -20.54
N VAL A 128 -10.26 16.75 -19.69
CA VAL A 128 -10.03 16.42 -18.27
C VAL A 128 -9.38 15.04 -18.13
N MET A 129 -9.82 14.05 -18.90
CA MET A 129 -9.22 12.71 -18.90
C MET A 129 -7.79 12.71 -19.44
N LYS A 130 -7.49 13.51 -20.47
CA LYS A 130 -6.10 13.72 -20.94
C LYS A 130 -5.22 14.36 -19.86
N ALA A 131 -5.73 15.38 -19.17
CA ALA A 131 -5.01 16.00 -18.06
C ALA A 131 -4.81 15.03 -16.89
N LEU A 132 -5.79 14.19 -16.59
CA LEU A 132 -5.71 13.17 -15.54
C LEU A 132 -4.68 12.09 -15.88
N ALA A 133 -4.70 11.56 -17.11
CA ALA A 133 -3.71 10.60 -17.58
C ALA A 133 -2.29 11.19 -17.54
N ALA A 134 -2.12 12.44 -17.96
CA ALA A 134 -0.85 13.16 -17.84
C ALA A 134 -0.41 13.30 -16.38
N ALA A 135 -1.35 13.61 -15.46
CA ALA A 135 -1.06 13.72 -14.04
C ALA A 135 -0.64 12.37 -13.41
N VAL A 136 -1.29 11.26 -13.79
CA VAL A 136 -0.89 9.91 -13.38
C VAL A 136 0.51 9.58 -13.87
N ARG A 137 0.81 9.83 -15.17
CA ARG A 137 2.14 9.60 -15.74
C ARG A 137 3.21 10.45 -15.05
N GLU A 138 2.93 11.72 -14.81
CA GLU A 138 3.85 12.62 -14.11
C GLU A 138 4.11 12.13 -12.68
N TYR A 139 3.05 11.78 -11.94
CA TYR A 139 3.17 11.24 -10.60
C TYR A 139 4.02 9.97 -10.59
N TYR A 140 3.74 9.01 -11.47
CA TYR A 140 4.51 7.78 -11.58
C TYR A 140 5.99 8.09 -11.84
N THR A 141 6.30 8.91 -12.85
CA THR A 141 7.68 9.24 -13.23
C THR A 141 8.45 9.93 -12.11
N VAL A 142 7.82 10.84 -11.37
CA VAL A 142 8.49 11.65 -10.35
C VAL A 142 8.57 10.91 -9.00
N MET A 143 7.49 10.23 -8.60
CA MET A 143 7.35 9.66 -7.26
C MET A 143 7.66 8.17 -7.19
N LEU A 144 7.33 7.40 -8.23
CA LEU A 144 7.40 5.93 -8.18
C LEU A 144 8.56 5.36 -8.99
N ALA A 145 8.80 5.82 -10.21
CA ALA A 145 9.84 5.30 -11.10
C ALA A 145 11.22 5.23 -10.44
N PRO A 146 11.69 6.22 -9.64
CA PRO A 146 12.99 6.13 -8.95
C PRO A 146 13.08 5.02 -7.90
N HIS A 147 11.95 4.45 -7.50
CA HIS A 147 11.83 3.43 -6.46
C HIS A 147 11.23 2.12 -7.00
N TRP A 148 10.96 2.05 -8.30
CA TRP A 148 10.16 0.97 -8.89
C TRP A 148 10.83 -0.39 -8.79
N GLU A 149 12.16 -0.46 -8.93
CA GLU A 149 12.93 -1.70 -8.73
C GLU A 149 12.69 -2.31 -7.34
N VAL A 150 12.63 -1.48 -6.29
CA VAL A 150 12.36 -1.92 -4.92
C VAL A 150 10.91 -2.40 -4.77
N VAL A 151 9.97 -1.70 -5.40
CA VAL A 151 8.54 -2.10 -5.42
C VAL A 151 8.42 -3.49 -6.06
N GLU A 152 9.04 -3.68 -7.23
CA GLU A 152 9.06 -4.95 -7.94
C GLU A 152 9.73 -6.06 -7.14
N GLU A 153 10.87 -5.80 -6.51
CA GLU A 153 11.57 -6.78 -5.67
C GLU A 153 10.67 -7.29 -4.54
N VAL A 154 10.03 -6.37 -3.82
CA VAL A 154 9.16 -6.71 -2.69
C VAL A 154 7.93 -7.49 -3.15
N VAL A 155 7.30 -7.06 -4.25
CA VAL A 155 6.13 -7.75 -4.80
C VAL A 155 6.49 -9.13 -5.35
N ARG A 156 7.61 -9.26 -6.07
CA ARG A 156 8.12 -10.54 -6.59
C ARG A 156 8.43 -11.52 -5.46
N ALA A 157 8.98 -11.04 -4.34
CA ALA A 157 9.23 -11.86 -3.17
C ALA A 157 7.94 -12.38 -2.52
N ASP A 158 6.90 -11.55 -2.35
CA ASP A 158 5.59 -12.02 -1.85
C ASP A 158 4.99 -13.05 -2.81
N GLN A 159 4.97 -12.76 -4.11
CA GLN A 159 4.45 -13.68 -5.14
C GLN A 159 5.13 -15.05 -5.10
N ALA A 160 6.45 -15.11 -4.90
CA ALA A 160 7.16 -16.37 -4.79
C ALA A 160 6.66 -17.21 -3.61
N VAL A 161 6.40 -16.58 -2.45
CA VAL A 161 5.80 -17.24 -1.29
C VAL A 161 4.39 -17.74 -1.61
N ARG A 162 3.55 -16.92 -2.24
CA ARG A 162 2.17 -17.30 -2.59
C ARG A 162 2.10 -18.44 -3.59
N ARG A 163 2.88 -18.37 -4.67
CA ARG A 163 2.97 -19.42 -5.70
C ARG A 163 3.46 -20.72 -5.10
N HIS A 164 4.45 -20.67 -4.21
CA HIS A 164 4.93 -21.85 -3.50
C HIS A 164 3.84 -22.48 -2.62
N LEU A 165 3.06 -21.68 -1.90
CA LEU A 165 1.94 -22.17 -1.08
C LEU A 165 0.84 -22.82 -1.93
N VAL A 166 0.44 -22.17 -3.03
CA VAL A 166 -0.55 -22.75 -3.96
C VAL A 166 -0.04 -24.09 -4.49
N HIS A 167 1.20 -24.16 -4.95
CA HIS A 167 1.79 -25.38 -5.49
C HIS A 167 1.89 -26.53 -4.46
N ARG A 168 2.22 -26.22 -3.19
CA ARG A 168 2.45 -27.24 -2.16
C ARG A 168 1.21 -27.62 -1.36
N LYS A 169 0.28 -26.69 -1.17
CA LYS A 169 -0.83 -26.80 -0.21
C LYS A 169 -2.18 -26.31 -0.73
N GLY A 170 -2.24 -25.85 -1.99
CA GLY A 170 -3.47 -25.35 -2.60
C GLY A 170 -3.80 -23.89 -2.26
N VAL A 171 -4.88 -23.40 -2.87
CA VAL A 171 -5.30 -21.98 -2.80
C VAL A 171 -5.74 -21.57 -1.40
N GLU A 172 -6.47 -22.42 -0.68
CA GLU A 172 -6.93 -22.10 0.69
C GLU A 172 -5.76 -21.88 1.66
N ALA A 173 -4.69 -22.67 1.56
CA ALA A 173 -3.49 -22.46 2.36
C ALA A 173 -2.78 -21.14 2.02
N MET A 174 -2.86 -20.69 0.77
CA MET A 174 -2.35 -19.39 0.36
C MET A 174 -3.21 -18.24 0.92
N LEU A 175 -4.54 -18.37 0.86
CA LEU A 175 -5.50 -17.41 1.45
C LEU A 175 -5.31 -17.29 2.97
N ALA A 176 -5.14 -18.42 3.66
CA ALA A 176 -4.88 -18.46 5.11
C ALA A 176 -3.53 -17.83 5.50
N ALA A 177 -2.58 -17.76 4.56
CA ALA A 177 -1.27 -17.15 4.78
C ALA A 177 -1.22 -15.65 4.43
N LEU A 178 -2.31 -15.05 3.96
CA LEU A 178 -2.37 -13.62 3.68
C LEU A 178 -2.07 -12.81 4.95
N PRO A 179 -1.43 -11.63 4.83
CA PRO A 179 -1.02 -10.87 6.00
C PRO A 179 -2.22 -10.32 6.76
N SER A 180 -2.09 -10.26 8.08
CA SER A 180 -3.03 -9.56 8.96
C SER A 180 -3.31 -8.14 8.46
N PRO A 181 -4.57 -7.65 8.51
CA PRO A 181 -5.71 -8.23 9.22
C PRO A 181 -6.59 -9.20 8.42
N LEU A 182 -6.13 -9.69 7.26
CA LEU A 182 -6.86 -10.71 6.50
C LEU A 182 -6.86 -12.05 7.25
N ARG A 183 -8.03 -12.70 7.30
CA ARG A 183 -8.25 -14.01 7.92
C ARG A 183 -9.09 -14.88 7.03
N TRP A 184 -8.58 -16.07 6.71
CA TRP A 184 -9.35 -17.08 5.99
C TRP A 184 -10.21 -17.87 6.98
N GLU A 185 -11.52 -17.69 6.87
CA GLU A 185 -12.56 -18.38 7.63
C GLU A 185 -13.43 -19.11 6.60
N SER A 186 -12.87 -20.20 6.02
CA SER A 186 -13.42 -20.89 4.85
C SER A 186 -14.95 -21.06 4.91
N PRO A 187 -15.71 -20.64 3.88
CA PRO A 187 -15.28 -20.17 2.56
C PRO A 187 -15.16 -18.63 2.44
N THR A 188 -14.95 -17.92 3.55
CA THR A 188 -14.97 -16.45 3.60
C THR A 188 -13.60 -15.89 3.95
N LEU A 189 -13.15 -14.88 3.21
CA LEU A 189 -11.99 -14.07 3.59
C LEU A 189 -12.46 -12.80 4.31
N VAL A 190 -12.05 -12.63 5.56
CA VAL A 190 -12.52 -11.58 6.45
C VAL A 190 -11.40 -10.58 6.76
N SER A 191 -11.74 -9.30 6.86
CA SER A 191 -10.81 -8.27 7.33
C SER A 191 -11.51 -7.15 8.09
N ASP A 192 -10.78 -6.50 8.99
CA ASP A 192 -11.24 -5.26 9.61
C ASP A 192 -11.28 -4.16 8.53
N TYR A 193 -12.40 -3.44 8.44
CA TYR A 193 -12.64 -2.51 7.33
C TYR A 193 -13.33 -1.22 7.80
N PRO A 194 -13.21 -0.09 7.08
CA PRO A 194 -13.86 1.16 7.47
C PRO A 194 -15.39 1.08 7.51
N ILE A 195 -15.98 0.22 6.70
CA ILE A 195 -17.43 -0.01 6.56
C ILE A 195 -17.71 -1.51 6.57
N ASP A 196 -18.94 -1.93 6.88
CA ASP A 196 -19.35 -3.30 6.54
C ASP A 196 -19.52 -3.44 5.04
N LYS A 197 -18.91 -4.48 4.46
CA LYS A 197 -18.96 -4.77 3.04
C LYS A 197 -18.92 -6.27 2.81
N ASP A 198 -19.92 -6.77 2.10
CA ASP A 198 -20.00 -8.15 1.64
C ASP A 198 -19.77 -8.16 0.11
N LEU A 199 -18.79 -8.95 -0.33
CA LEU A 199 -18.46 -9.16 -1.72
C LEU A 199 -18.64 -10.64 -2.04
N TYR A 200 -19.68 -10.95 -2.81
CA TYR A 200 -19.94 -12.30 -3.32
C TYR A 200 -19.24 -12.45 -4.67
N LEU A 201 -18.37 -13.44 -4.79
CA LEU A 201 -17.59 -13.66 -6.02
C LEU A 201 -18.41 -14.36 -7.09
N ASP A 202 -19.38 -15.20 -6.71
CA ASP A 202 -20.36 -15.83 -7.59
C ASP A 202 -19.75 -16.55 -8.80
N GLY A 203 -18.63 -17.24 -8.60
CA GLY A 203 -17.93 -17.99 -9.64
C GLY A 203 -17.06 -17.15 -10.58
N ARG A 204 -16.94 -15.83 -10.36
CA ARG A 204 -16.08 -14.93 -11.13
C ARG A 204 -14.59 -15.09 -10.81
N GLY A 205 -14.26 -15.62 -9.63
CA GLY A 205 -12.91 -15.60 -9.07
C GLY A 205 -12.51 -14.24 -8.53
N ILE A 206 -11.23 -14.11 -8.17
CA ILE A 206 -10.65 -12.87 -7.63
C ILE A 206 -9.18 -12.75 -8.03
N VAL A 207 -8.74 -11.53 -8.32
CA VAL A 207 -7.33 -11.21 -8.50
C VAL A 207 -6.76 -10.62 -7.20
N LEU A 208 -5.78 -11.31 -6.61
CA LEU A 208 -5.03 -10.86 -5.45
C LEU A 208 -3.82 -10.03 -5.91
N ILE A 209 -3.76 -8.76 -5.51
CA ILE A 209 -2.72 -7.82 -5.90
C ILE A 209 -1.88 -7.46 -4.66
N PRO A 210 -0.69 -8.07 -4.47
CA PRO A 210 0.26 -7.60 -3.48
C PRO A 210 0.76 -6.20 -3.85
N SER A 211 0.69 -5.26 -2.91
CA SER A 211 1.14 -3.87 -3.12
C SER A 211 2.12 -3.42 -2.04
N TYR A 212 3.14 -2.68 -2.47
CA TYR A 212 4.16 -2.07 -1.61
C TYR A 212 3.60 -0.92 -0.78
N PHE A 213 2.78 -0.05 -1.37
CA PHE A 213 2.20 1.11 -0.68
C PHE A 213 0.90 0.80 0.08
N CYS A 214 0.27 -0.36 -0.16
CA CYS A 214 -0.82 -0.85 0.66
C CYS A 214 -0.34 -1.12 2.09
N ARG A 215 -0.93 -0.45 3.10
CA ARG A 215 -0.60 -0.65 4.52
C ARG A 215 -1.85 -0.79 5.37
N ASN A 216 -1.76 -1.65 6.37
CA ASN A 216 -2.71 -1.86 7.47
C ASN A 216 -4.06 -2.51 7.10
N ALA A 217 -4.67 -2.19 5.96
CA ALA A 217 -5.97 -2.74 5.57
C ALA A 217 -5.98 -3.09 4.08
N PRO A 218 -6.65 -4.18 3.68
CA PRO A 218 -6.84 -4.49 2.27
C PRO A 218 -7.73 -3.44 1.60
N VAL A 219 -7.63 -3.34 0.27
CA VAL A 219 -8.46 -2.46 -0.56
C VAL A 219 -9.11 -3.28 -1.67
N THR A 220 -10.35 -2.95 -2.01
CA THR A 220 -11.11 -3.58 -3.09
C THR A 220 -11.93 -2.50 -3.81
N LEU A 221 -12.41 -2.80 -5.01
CA LEU A 221 -13.21 -1.87 -5.83
C LEU A 221 -14.52 -1.52 -5.13
N ILE A 222 -15.03 -0.32 -5.36
CA ILE A 222 -16.32 0.14 -4.84
C ILE A 222 -17.45 -0.67 -5.48
N ASP A 223 -17.47 -0.75 -6.80
CA ASP A 223 -18.49 -1.43 -7.59
C ASP A 223 -18.31 -2.96 -7.51
N PRO A 224 -19.26 -3.69 -6.90
CA PRO A 224 -19.16 -5.13 -6.71
C PRO A 224 -19.34 -5.94 -8.01
N VAL A 225 -19.83 -5.33 -9.08
CA VAL A 225 -20.08 -6.00 -10.38
C VAL A 225 -18.79 -6.14 -11.19
N LEU A 226 -17.81 -5.27 -10.96
CA LEU A 226 -16.52 -5.33 -11.63
C LEU A 226 -15.77 -6.64 -11.32
N PRO A 227 -14.85 -7.06 -12.19
CA PRO A 227 -13.95 -8.18 -11.91
C PRO A 227 -13.34 -8.03 -10.50
N PRO A 228 -13.61 -8.97 -9.58
CA PRO A 228 -13.20 -8.80 -8.19
C PRO A 228 -11.68 -8.73 -8.04
N VAL A 229 -11.21 -7.72 -7.29
CA VAL A 229 -9.80 -7.59 -6.91
C VAL A 229 -9.68 -7.38 -5.42
N LEU A 230 -8.60 -7.90 -4.85
CA LEU A 230 -8.17 -7.61 -3.49
C LEU A 230 -6.73 -7.17 -3.49
N VAL A 231 -6.52 -5.89 -3.20
CA VAL A 231 -5.19 -5.34 -2.97
C VAL A 231 -4.84 -5.53 -1.50
N PHE A 232 -3.67 -6.08 -1.23
CA PHE A 232 -3.21 -6.33 0.12
C PHE A 232 -1.74 -5.92 0.29
N PRO A 233 -1.29 -5.61 1.52
CA PRO A 233 0.11 -5.30 1.75
C PRO A 233 0.98 -6.46 1.30
N ALA A 234 1.86 -6.25 0.33
CA ALA A 234 2.87 -7.24 -0.02
C ALA A 234 3.62 -7.61 1.27
N ALA A 235 3.66 -8.90 1.61
CA ALA A 235 4.45 -9.34 2.74
C ALA A 235 5.89 -9.01 2.39
N HIS A 236 6.40 -7.96 3.00
CA HIS A 236 7.81 -7.70 2.91
C HIS A 236 8.44 -8.96 3.51
N SER A 237 9.24 -9.71 2.76
CA SER A 237 10.07 -10.79 3.34
C SER A 237 10.85 -10.26 4.56
N ARG A 238 11.08 -8.93 4.57
CA ARG A 238 11.43 -8.10 5.71
C ARG A 238 10.56 -8.37 6.95
N SER A 239 9.23 -8.34 6.97
CA SER A 239 8.46 -8.50 8.23
C SER A 239 8.77 -9.77 9.03
N ARG A 240 8.96 -10.93 8.36
CA ARG A 240 9.37 -12.19 9.01
C ARG A 240 10.86 -12.21 9.37
N SER A 241 11.72 -11.77 8.45
CA SER A 241 13.17 -11.62 8.70
C SER A 241 13.47 -10.61 9.83
N LEU A 242 12.75 -9.50 9.88
CA LEU A 242 12.82 -8.43 10.85
C LEU A 242 12.28 -8.87 12.23
N ALA A 243 11.27 -9.75 12.26
CA ALA A 243 10.80 -10.38 13.49
C ALA A 243 11.88 -11.30 14.08
N ASP A 244 12.51 -12.13 13.24
CA ASP A 244 13.61 -13.00 13.65
C ASP A 244 14.86 -12.20 14.05
N SER A 245 15.23 -11.17 13.27
CA SER A 245 16.36 -10.29 13.58
C SER A 245 16.14 -9.48 14.86
N GLY A 246 14.93 -8.95 15.08
CA GLY A 246 14.61 -8.26 16.33
C GLY A 246 14.74 -9.17 17.55
N ARG A 247 14.36 -10.45 17.42
CA ARG A 247 14.59 -11.45 18.47
C ARG A 247 16.09 -11.73 18.68
N ARG A 248 16.88 -11.82 17.60
CA ARG A 248 18.34 -12.04 17.67
C ARG A 248 19.11 -10.84 18.23
N LEU A 249 18.61 -9.62 18.03
CA LEU A 249 19.23 -8.39 18.54
C LEU A 249 18.80 -8.03 19.96
N ALA A 250 17.72 -8.64 20.48
CA ALA A 250 17.23 -8.37 21.84
C ALA A 250 18.28 -8.59 22.93
N PRO A 251 19.17 -9.61 22.88
CA PRO A 251 20.25 -9.76 23.86
C PRO A 251 21.30 -8.63 23.81
N LEU A 252 21.51 -8.00 22.66
CA LEU A 252 22.52 -6.94 22.47
C LEU A 252 21.97 -5.55 22.75
N LEU A 253 20.78 -5.26 22.23
CA LEU A 253 20.16 -3.94 22.31
C LEU A 253 19.13 -3.85 23.45
N GLY A 254 18.71 -4.96 24.02
CA GLY A 254 17.50 -5.01 24.85
C GLY A 254 16.23 -5.13 23.99
N THR A 255 15.21 -5.78 24.55
CA THR A 255 13.95 -6.12 23.87
C THR A 255 13.26 -4.92 23.24
N THR A 256 13.12 -3.82 23.97
CA THR A 256 12.41 -2.62 23.49
C THR A 256 13.17 -1.91 22.38
N ARG A 257 14.50 -1.75 22.48
CA ARG A 257 15.30 -1.11 21.43
C ARG A 257 15.38 -1.95 20.16
N ALA A 258 15.46 -3.28 20.29
CA ALA A 258 15.37 -4.18 19.13
C ALA A 258 13.98 -4.11 18.47
N ALA A 259 12.91 -4.02 19.26
CA ALA A 259 11.56 -3.82 18.75
C ALA A 259 11.38 -2.45 18.06
N VAL A 260 12.03 -1.40 18.58
CA VAL A 260 12.07 -0.07 17.95
C VAL A 260 12.79 -0.12 16.61
N LEU A 261 14.01 -0.68 16.56
CA LEU A 261 14.81 -0.82 15.34
C LEU A 261 14.03 -1.57 14.25
N ARG A 262 13.37 -2.68 14.63
CA ARG A 262 12.47 -3.46 13.77
C ARG A 262 11.32 -2.62 13.21
N THR A 263 10.68 -1.84 14.06
CA THR A 263 9.48 -1.08 13.72
C THR A 263 9.80 0.10 12.80
N LEU A 264 11.03 0.62 12.87
CA LEU A 264 11.54 1.73 12.05
C LEU A 264 12.11 1.30 10.69
N ALA A 265 12.06 0.01 10.34
CA ALA A 265 12.54 -0.50 9.05
C ALA A 265 11.92 0.19 7.82
N ASP A 266 10.70 0.73 7.97
CA ASP A 266 9.95 1.42 6.93
C ASP A 266 9.85 2.95 7.11
N GLY A 267 10.58 3.51 8.09
CA GLY A 267 10.47 4.90 8.50
C GLY A 267 9.17 5.19 9.28
N ARG A 268 9.26 5.65 10.54
CA ARG A 268 8.07 6.04 11.33
C ARG A 268 8.31 7.26 12.20
N SER A 269 7.24 7.95 12.56
CA SER A 269 7.26 9.01 13.56
C SER A 269 7.33 8.41 14.96
N THR A 270 7.75 9.21 15.92
CA THR A 270 7.76 8.82 17.34
C THR A 270 6.36 8.39 17.83
N THR A 271 5.31 9.09 17.39
CA THR A 271 3.92 8.81 17.80
C THR A 271 3.42 7.48 17.25
N GLU A 272 3.77 7.14 16.00
CA GLU A 272 3.43 5.83 15.44
C GLU A 272 4.27 4.72 16.07
N LEU A 273 5.54 4.99 16.37
CA LEU A 273 6.41 4.05 17.05
C LEU A 273 5.82 3.67 18.42
N ALA A 274 5.41 4.67 19.21
CA ALA A 274 4.72 4.50 20.49
C ALA A 274 3.44 3.68 20.35
N ARG A 275 2.56 4.06 19.40
CA ARG A 275 1.29 3.36 19.13
C ARG A 275 1.50 1.91 18.70
N THR A 276 2.51 1.64 17.89
CA THR A 276 2.78 0.31 17.35
C THR A 276 3.34 -0.64 18.40
N LEU A 277 4.15 -0.11 19.32
CA LEU A 277 4.81 -0.89 20.37
C LEU A 277 4.04 -0.91 21.69
N GLY A 278 2.97 -0.12 21.82
CA GLY A 278 2.21 0.00 23.06
C GLY A 278 2.99 0.69 24.19
N ILE A 279 3.94 1.56 23.85
CA ILE A 279 4.76 2.32 24.81
C ILE A 279 4.40 3.81 24.78
N SER A 280 4.85 4.58 25.79
CA SER A 280 4.60 6.02 25.84
C SER A 280 5.39 6.78 24.74
N PRO A 281 4.90 7.96 24.28
CA PRO A 281 5.65 8.81 23.36
C PRO A 281 7.03 9.24 23.90
N SER A 282 7.16 9.46 25.21
CA SER A 282 8.43 9.79 25.85
C SER A 282 9.42 8.64 25.78
N SER A 283 8.99 7.41 26.10
CA SER A 283 9.82 6.20 26.01
C SER A 283 10.22 5.90 24.56
N ALA A 284 9.30 6.08 23.60
CA ALA A 284 9.60 5.96 22.18
C ALA A 284 10.65 6.99 21.73
N SER A 285 10.57 8.23 22.23
CA SER A 285 11.53 9.31 21.93
C SER A 285 12.91 8.99 22.48
N GLU A 286 12.98 8.49 23.71
CA GLU A 286 14.23 8.11 24.38
C GLU A 286 14.94 6.97 23.63
N HIS A 287 14.23 5.89 23.30
CA HIS A 287 14.79 4.79 22.53
C HIS A 287 15.26 5.23 21.13
N ALA A 288 14.50 6.09 20.45
CA ALA A 288 14.89 6.64 19.16
C ALA A 288 16.13 7.55 19.28
N ALA A 289 16.25 8.34 20.35
CA ALA A 289 17.41 9.17 20.61
C ALA A 289 18.67 8.32 20.84
N VAL A 290 18.59 7.25 21.64
CA VAL A 290 19.71 6.34 21.89
C VAL A 290 20.18 5.66 20.60
N LEU A 291 19.26 5.13 19.80
CA LEU A 291 19.61 4.46 18.53
C LEU A 291 20.14 5.45 17.48
N ARG A 292 19.67 6.70 17.49
CA ARG A 292 20.21 7.78 16.66
C ARG A 292 21.62 8.17 17.08
N ASN A 293 21.88 8.31 18.37
CA ASN A 293 23.22 8.61 18.90
C ASN A 293 24.21 7.48 18.58
N ALA A 294 23.73 6.23 18.49
CA ALA A 294 24.50 5.08 18.03
C ALA A 294 24.66 5.02 16.48
N GLY A 295 24.18 6.01 15.73
CA GLY A 295 24.28 6.05 14.27
C GLY A 295 23.38 5.05 13.54
N LEU A 296 22.45 4.38 14.24
CA LEU A 296 21.54 3.39 13.64
C LEU A 296 20.28 4.04 13.05
N LEU A 297 19.95 5.24 13.51
CA LEU A 297 18.81 6.02 13.00
C LEU A 297 19.27 7.38 12.50
N THR A 298 18.57 7.89 11.50
CA THR A 298 18.54 9.32 11.16
C THR A 298 17.15 9.87 11.46
N SER A 299 17.08 11.16 11.74
CA SER A 299 15.83 11.88 11.95
C SER A 299 15.69 12.98 10.93
N VAL A 300 14.54 13.01 10.24
CA VAL A 300 14.20 14.09 9.31
C VAL A 300 12.92 14.75 9.78
N ARG A 301 12.94 16.08 9.89
CA ARG A 301 11.76 16.85 10.24
C ARG A 301 10.93 17.08 8.98
N TRP A 302 9.66 16.71 9.05
CA TRP A 302 8.69 16.91 7.98
C TRP A 302 7.49 17.68 8.54
N GLY A 303 7.42 18.97 8.21
CA GLY A 303 6.47 19.90 8.83
C GLY A 303 6.62 19.91 10.36
N ASN A 304 5.55 19.55 11.06
CA ASN A 304 5.50 19.49 12.52
C ASN A 304 5.85 18.11 13.11
N THR A 305 6.29 17.15 12.29
CA THR A 305 6.55 15.77 12.73
C THR A 305 8.00 15.37 12.47
N VAL A 306 8.62 14.63 13.40
CA VAL A 306 9.95 14.04 13.23
C VAL A 306 9.79 12.58 12.81
N VAL A 307 10.42 12.22 11.70
CA VAL A 307 10.45 10.86 11.16
C VAL A 307 11.80 10.25 11.49
N HIS A 308 11.79 9.01 11.99
CA HIS A 308 13.00 8.22 12.19
C HIS A 308 13.11 7.17 11.10
N GLU A 309 14.26 7.12 10.44
CA GLU A 309 14.61 6.13 9.43
C GLU A 309 15.88 5.40 9.85
N LEU A 310 16.01 4.12 9.48
CA LEU A 310 17.29 3.42 9.65
C LEU A 310 18.35 4.04 8.74
N THR A 311 19.56 4.20 9.27
CA THR A 311 20.76 4.46 8.46
C THR A 311 21.16 3.17 7.73
N PRO A 312 22.12 3.22 6.77
CA PRO A 312 22.72 2.01 6.22
C PRO A 312 23.26 1.06 7.31
N LEU A 313 23.88 1.59 8.37
CA LEU A 313 24.36 0.82 9.51
C LEU A 313 23.20 0.18 10.29
N GLY A 314 22.14 0.94 10.57
CA GLY A 314 20.94 0.42 11.23
C GLY A 314 20.25 -0.69 10.44
N ARG A 315 20.24 -0.58 9.10
CA ARG A 315 19.77 -1.63 8.20
C ARG A 315 20.69 -2.87 8.24
N ALA A 316 22.00 -2.69 8.11
CA ALA A 316 22.95 -3.79 8.16
C ALA A 316 22.86 -4.56 9.50
N LEU A 317 22.75 -3.84 10.62
CA LEU A 317 22.58 -4.46 11.93
C LEU A 317 21.26 -5.24 12.03
N LEU A 318 20.18 -4.67 11.51
CA LEU A 318 18.85 -5.27 11.54
C LEU A 318 18.70 -6.47 10.59
N HIS A 319 19.45 -6.51 9.50
CA HIS A 319 19.41 -7.63 8.55
C HIS A 319 20.50 -8.68 8.80
N GLY A 320 21.51 -8.33 9.61
CA GLY A 320 22.77 -9.08 9.69
C GLY A 320 23.61 -8.81 8.44
N ILE A 321 24.94 -8.84 8.56
CA ILE A 321 25.82 -8.87 7.39
C ILE A 321 25.53 -10.20 6.67
N GLN A 322 24.79 -10.15 5.56
CA GLN A 322 24.67 -11.27 4.64
C GLN A 322 25.91 -11.30 3.74
N ASP A 323 27.05 -11.70 4.29
CA ASP A 323 28.21 -12.12 3.49
C ASP A 323 28.86 -13.34 4.13
N GLY A 324 28.99 -14.41 3.33
CA GLY A 324 29.81 -15.59 3.63
C GLY A 324 29.08 -16.82 4.17
N ARG A 325 28.66 -17.72 3.27
CA ARG A 325 28.69 -19.17 3.55
C ARG A 325 30.16 -19.60 3.76
N PRO A 326 30.40 -20.74 4.46
CA PRO A 326 31.47 -20.93 5.45
C PRO A 326 32.89 -20.65 5.01
#